data_AF-A0A1B3X3I4-F1
#
_entry.id   AF-A0A1B3X3I4-F1
#
_cell.length_a   1.000
_cell.length_b   1.000
_cell.length_c   1.000
_cell.angle_alpha   90.00
_cell.angle_beta   90.00
_cell.angle_gamma   90.00
#
_symmetry.space_group_name_H-M   'P 1'
#
loop_
_entity.id
_entity.type
_entity.pdbx_description
1 polymer ?
#
loop_
_entity_poly.entity_id
_entity_poly.type
_entity_poly.pdbx_seq_one_letter_code
_entity_poly.pdbx_strand_id
1 'polypeptide(L)'
;MRCTDPRLAALRAAFPFTVPILAGFLFLGLTYGIYTNVSGFSFWYPMAMSAIIFGGSLEFIATALLLSPFAPLQTFLLALMVQGRHIFYGISMFEKYRGMGWKKPYLIYGMCDESFSINYTTKIPHGIDSGWFMFFVTLLNQLYWVAGATIGGLVGTSLPINTTGIEFAMTALFVVIFIEQWLNDPQHYTGILGLAAAGIALAVFGRDAFMLPTMFIILAGCLGLRPFIKGRETA
;
A
#
# COMPACT_ATOMS: atom_id res chain seq x y z
N MET A 1 -34.45 20.44 14.94
CA MET A 1 -33.79 20.36 13.63
C MET A 1 -32.42 21.03 13.75
N ARG A 2 -31.32 20.28 13.93
CA ARG A 2 -29.97 20.86 13.88
C ARG A 2 -29.45 20.66 12.46
N CYS A 3 -29.32 21.76 11.72
CA CYS A 3 -28.50 21.83 10.51
C CYS A 3 -27.03 21.62 10.91
N THR A 4 -26.62 20.39 11.15
CA THR A 4 -25.21 20.03 11.06
C THR A 4 -24.84 20.01 9.59
N ASP A 5 -23.87 20.83 9.20
CA ASP A 5 -23.28 20.80 7.85
C ASP A 5 -23.07 19.33 7.43
N PRO A 6 -23.62 18.89 6.27
CA PRO A 6 -23.49 17.52 5.81
C PRO A 6 -22.03 17.02 5.78
N ARG A 7 -21.06 17.94 5.63
CA ARG A 7 -19.63 17.64 5.70
C ARG A 7 -19.17 17.30 7.11
N LEU A 8 -19.57 18.09 8.10
CA LEU A 8 -19.18 17.88 9.50
C LEU A 8 -19.82 16.62 10.08
N ALA A 9 -21.06 16.32 9.67
CA ALA A 9 -21.73 15.07 10.03
C ALA A 9 -21.01 13.85 9.43
N ALA A 10 -20.61 13.91 8.16
CA ALA A 10 -19.85 12.85 7.50
C ALA A 10 -18.46 12.64 8.13
N LEU A 11 -17.72 13.71 8.43
CA LEU A 11 -16.41 13.63 9.08
C LEU A 11 -16.49 13.00 10.47
N ARG A 12 -17.48 13.40 11.29
CA ARG A 12 -17.69 12.83 12.64
C ARG A 12 -18.07 11.36 12.59
N ALA A 13 -18.78 10.94 11.55
CA ALA A 13 -19.12 9.53 11.36
C ALA A 13 -17.94 8.71 10.84
N ALA A 14 -17.06 9.29 10.02
CA ALA A 14 -15.88 8.62 9.46
C ALA A 14 -14.75 8.43 10.48
N PHE A 15 -14.49 9.45 11.31
CA PHE A 15 -13.34 9.49 12.21
C PHE A 15 -13.18 8.27 13.14
N PRO A 16 -14.25 7.75 13.81
CA PRO A 16 -14.11 6.58 14.68
C PRO A 16 -13.62 5.32 13.97
N PHE A 17 -13.96 5.15 12.69
CA PHE A 17 -13.51 4.01 11.88
C PHE A 17 -12.05 4.13 11.46
N THR A 18 -11.51 5.35 11.37
CA THR A 18 -10.13 5.58 10.96
C THR A 18 -9.14 5.64 12.13
N VAL A 19 -9.60 5.65 13.38
CA VAL A 19 -8.72 5.66 14.58
C VAL A 19 -7.79 4.44 14.66
N PRO A 20 -8.24 3.19 14.43
CA PRO A 20 -7.32 2.06 14.43
C PRO A 20 -6.27 2.15 13.31
N ILE A 21 -6.68 2.65 12.14
CA ILE A 21 -5.80 2.83 10.97
C ILE A 21 -4.75 3.91 11.22
N LEU A 22 -5.11 4.98 11.92
CA LEU A 22 -4.21 6.07 12.31
C LEU A 22 -2.92 5.53 12.92
N ALA A 23 -3.01 4.62 13.90
CA ALA A 23 -1.85 4.08 14.58
C ALA A 23 -0.93 3.30 13.62
N GLY A 24 -1.51 2.45 12.76
CA GLY A 24 -0.76 1.70 11.75
C GLY A 24 -0.11 2.62 10.71
N PHE A 25 -0.86 3.58 10.17
CA PHE A 25 -0.38 4.51 9.15
C PHE A 25 0.72 5.43 9.67
N LEU A 26 0.57 5.93 10.90
CA LEU A 26 1.61 6.74 11.52
C LEU A 26 2.87 5.92 11.78
N PHE A 27 2.74 4.68 12.27
CA PHE A 27 3.90 3.83 12.52
C PHE A 27 4.63 3.44 11.23
N LEU A 28 3.90 2.90 10.25
CA LEU A 28 4.47 2.51 8.96
C LEU A 28 5.02 3.72 8.19
N GLY A 29 4.31 4.84 8.21
CA GLY A 29 4.76 6.11 7.61
C GLY A 29 6.02 6.63 8.29
N LEU A 30 6.09 6.59 9.62
CA LEU A 30 7.29 6.95 10.37
C LEU A 30 8.48 6.09 9.96
N THR A 31 8.30 4.77 9.89
CA THR A 31 9.33 3.84 9.44
C THR A 31 9.78 4.14 8.01
N TYR A 32 8.85 4.43 7.10
CA TYR A 32 9.16 4.83 5.72
C TYR A 32 9.97 6.13 5.65
N GLY A 33 9.55 7.15 6.40
CA GLY A 33 10.24 8.43 6.45
C GLY A 33 11.67 8.31 6.98
N ILE A 34 11.85 7.55 8.07
CA ILE A 34 13.17 7.25 8.63
C ILE A 34 14.00 6.46 7.61
N TYR A 35 13.44 5.41 7.02
CA TYR A 35 14.13 4.58 6.03
C TYR A 35 14.65 5.40 4.83
N THR A 36 13.81 6.25 4.27
CA THR A 36 14.16 7.11 3.13
C THR A 36 15.20 8.15 3.52
N ASN A 37 15.12 8.68 4.74
CA ASN A 37 16.11 9.63 5.22
C ASN A 37 17.48 9.00 5.45
N VAL A 38 17.51 7.85 6.11
CA VAL A 38 18.74 7.08 6.37
C VAL A 38 19.37 6.59 5.06
N SER A 39 18.56 6.36 4.02
CA SER A 39 19.01 6.06 2.65
C SER A 39 19.71 7.25 1.95
N GLY A 40 19.77 8.43 2.58
CA GLY A 40 20.46 9.61 2.09
C GLY A 40 19.55 10.68 1.48
N PHE A 41 18.23 10.48 1.46
CA PHE A 41 17.30 11.47 0.94
C PHE A 41 16.84 12.47 2.02
N SER A 42 16.61 13.72 1.63
CA SER A 42 16.04 14.71 2.55
C SER A 42 14.56 14.39 2.84
N PHE A 43 14.00 14.91 3.94
CA PHE A 43 12.61 14.68 4.35
C PHE A 43 11.57 15.10 3.30
N TRP A 44 11.93 15.98 2.36
CA TRP A 44 11.08 16.37 1.24
C TRP A 44 10.72 15.20 0.32
N TYR A 45 11.62 14.23 0.14
CA TYR A 45 11.39 13.06 -0.71
C TYR A 45 10.28 12.15 -0.15
N PRO A 46 10.37 11.62 1.10
CA PRO A 46 9.30 10.78 1.63
C PRO A 46 7.98 11.55 1.76
N MET A 47 8.01 12.85 2.06
CA MET A 47 6.80 13.69 2.09
C MET A 47 6.14 13.81 0.71
N ALA A 48 6.91 14.12 -0.35
CA ALA A 48 6.37 14.28 -1.68
C ALA A 48 5.89 12.93 -2.27
N MET A 49 6.68 11.87 -2.10
CA MET A 49 6.32 10.53 -2.59
C MET A 49 5.08 9.99 -1.89
N SER A 50 4.96 10.16 -0.56
CA SER A 50 3.74 9.76 0.18
C SER A 50 2.50 10.54 -0.24
N ALA A 51 2.66 11.81 -0.64
CA ALA A 51 1.56 12.65 -1.08
C ALA A 51 1.11 12.37 -2.52
N ILE A 52 2.02 11.96 -3.42
CA ILE A 52 1.81 11.80 -4.88
C ILE A 52 1.59 10.35 -5.30
N ILE A 53 2.27 9.39 -4.66
CA ILE A 53 2.18 7.97 -5.00
C ILE A 53 1.09 7.32 -4.16
N PHE A 54 1.07 7.61 -2.86
CA PHE A 54 0.15 7.03 -1.88
C PHE A 54 0.04 5.49 -2.02
N GLY A 55 1.19 4.85 -2.19
CA GLY A 55 1.30 3.44 -2.58
C GLY A 55 1.80 2.52 -1.46
N GLY A 56 2.10 3.06 -0.27
CA GLY A 56 2.59 2.32 0.88
C GLY A 56 3.84 1.49 0.56
N SER A 57 3.65 0.21 0.25
CA SER A 57 4.70 -0.73 -0.19
C SER A 57 5.53 -0.24 -1.38
N LEU A 58 4.90 0.44 -2.36
CA LEU A 58 5.62 0.95 -3.53
C LEU A 58 6.64 2.03 -3.17
N GLU A 59 6.37 2.82 -2.13
CA GLU A 59 7.23 3.94 -1.74
C GLU A 59 8.54 3.45 -1.12
N PHE A 60 8.48 2.41 -0.29
CA PHE A 60 9.67 1.73 0.21
C PHE A 60 10.50 1.12 -0.92
N ILE A 61 9.85 0.44 -1.87
CA ILE A 61 10.52 -0.14 -3.04
C ILE A 61 11.14 0.97 -3.90
N ALA A 62 10.43 2.08 -4.12
CA ALA A 62 10.91 3.20 -4.91
C ALA A 62 12.16 3.82 -4.30
N THR A 63 12.23 4.00 -2.98
CA THR A 63 13.47 4.44 -2.30
C THR A 63 14.64 3.49 -2.57
N ALA A 64 14.43 2.17 -2.53
CA ALA A 64 15.46 1.19 -2.85
C ALA A 64 15.89 1.27 -4.34
N LEU A 65 14.94 1.45 -5.26
CA LEU A 65 15.21 1.57 -6.70
C LEU A 65 15.90 2.88 -7.07
N LEU A 66 15.69 3.96 -6.31
CA LEU A 66 16.40 5.22 -6.52
C LEU A 66 17.88 5.13 -6.18
N LEU A 67 18.27 4.16 -5.34
CA LEU A 67 19.67 3.87 -5.02
C LEU A 67 20.31 2.87 -6.01
N SER A 68 19.50 2.16 -6.79
CA SER A 68 19.98 1.15 -7.73
C SER A 68 20.37 1.76 -9.10
N PRO A 69 21.07 1.01 -9.96
CA PRO A 69 21.39 1.48 -11.31
C PRO A 69 20.14 1.89 -12.10
N PHE A 70 20.28 2.92 -12.94
CA PHE A 70 19.16 3.48 -13.69
C PHE A 70 18.53 2.44 -14.64
N ALA A 71 17.34 1.95 -14.26
CA ALA A 71 16.58 0.93 -14.99
C ALA A 71 15.07 1.29 -15.05
N PRO A 72 14.68 2.37 -15.76
CA PRO A 72 13.32 2.92 -15.70
C PRO A 72 12.23 1.95 -16.15
N LEU A 73 12.52 1.11 -17.15
CA LEU A 73 11.56 0.11 -17.63
C LEU A 73 11.31 -0.97 -16.58
N GLN A 74 12.36 -1.44 -15.90
CA GLN A 74 12.23 -2.42 -14.82
C GLN A 74 11.46 -1.85 -13.64
N THR A 75 11.76 -0.61 -13.25
CA THR A 75 11.04 0.11 -12.19
C THR A 75 9.56 0.26 -12.52
N PHE A 76 9.22 0.63 -13.77
CA PHE A 76 7.82 0.73 -14.20
C PHE A 76 7.08 -0.60 -14.11
N LEU A 77 7.69 -1.69 -14.61
CA LEU A 77 7.09 -3.03 -14.56
C LEU A 77 6.92 -3.51 -13.12
N LEU A 78 7.93 -3.32 -12.26
CA LEU A 78 7.86 -3.67 -10.85
C LEU A 78 6.76 -2.90 -10.13
N ALA A 79 6.67 -1.58 -10.36
CA ALA A 79 5.62 -0.74 -9.79
C ALA A 79 4.22 -1.20 -10.21
N LEU A 80 4.03 -1.52 -11.48
CA LEU A 80 2.77 -2.01 -12.03
C LEU A 80 2.39 -3.37 -11.42
N MET A 81 3.35 -4.28 -11.28
CA MET A 81 3.11 -5.61 -10.73
C MET A 81 2.79 -5.57 -9.22
N VAL A 82 3.53 -4.79 -8.42
CA VAL A 82 3.29 -4.64 -6.98
C VAL A 82 1.92 -4.01 -6.72
N GLN A 83 1.55 -2.99 -7.50
CA GLN A 83 0.27 -2.30 -7.34
C GLN A 83 -0.90 -3.01 -8.03
N GLY A 84 -0.68 -4.16 -8.68
CA GLY A 84 -1.72 -4.90 -9.41
C GLY A 84 -2.99 -5.19 -8.59
N ARG A 85 -2.89 -5.26 -7.26
CA ARG A 85 -4.05 -5.40 -6.35
C ARG A 85 -5.11 -4.31 -6.50
N HIS A 86 -4.70 -3.10 -6.89
CA HIS A 86 -5.60 -1.97 -7.09
C HIS A 86 -6.60 -2.18 -8.24
N ILE A 87 -6.28 -3.07 -9.20
CA ILE A 87 -7.21 -3.46 -10.27
C ILE A 87 -8.45 -4.13 -9.66
N PHE A 88 -8.28 -4.99 -8.66
CA PHE A 88 -9.39 -5.67 -7.98
C PHE A 88 -10.25 -4.70 -7.16
N TYR A 89 -9.62 -3.70 -6.52
CA TYR A 89 -10.36 -2.63 -5.84
C TYR A 89 -11.18 -1.82 -6.83
N GLY A 90 -10.59 -1.46 -7.98
CA GLY A 90 -11.28 -0.73 -9.04
C GLY A 90 -12.51 -1.46 -9.57
N ILE A 91 -12.42 -2.78 -9.78
CA ILE A 91 -13.57 -3.62 -10.22
C ILE A 91 -14.64 -3.68 -9.13
N SER A 92 -14.25 -3.94 -7.88
CA SER A 92 -15.20 -4.08 -6.75
C SER A 92 -15.91 -2.78 -6.40
N MET A 93 -15.24 -1.63 -6.58
CA MET A 93 -15.80 -0.30 -6.27
C MET A 93 -16.46 0.38 -7.47
N PHE A 94 -16.47 -0.26 -8.65
CA PHE A 94 -16.97 0.35 -9.88
C PHE A 94 -18.42 0.84 -9.76
N GLU A 95 -19.32 -0.01 -9.26
CA GLU A 95 -20.71 0.37 -9.02
C GLU A 95 -20.87 1.31 -7.83
N LYS A 96 -20.07 1.10 -6.78
CA LYS A 96 -20.16 1.87 -5.53
C LYS A 96 -19.75 3.33 -5.71
N TYR A 97 -18.83 3.61 -6.62
CA TYR A 97 -18.37 4.96 -6.98
C TYR A 97 -19.20 5.61 -8.10
N ARG A 98 -20.24 4.93 -8.59
CA ARG A 98 -21.13 5.47 -9.62
C ARG A 98 -21.96 6.61 -9.03
N GLY A 99 -21.93 7.79 -9.68
CA GLY A 99 -22.71 8.96 -9.25
C GLY A 99 -22.03 9.87 -8.23
N MET A 100 -20.77 9.66 -7.87
CA MET A 100 -20.05 10.53 -6.90
C MET A 100 -19.53 11.86 -7.46
N GLY A 101 -19.80 12.17 -8.74
CA GLY A 101 -19.41 13.42 -9.38
C GLY A 101 -17.89 13.70 -9.30
N TRP A 102 -17.53 14.93 -8.94
CA TRP A 102 -16.15 15.43 -8.88
C TRP A 102 -15.29 14.78 -7.77
N LYS A 103 -15.88 14.08 -6.80
CA LYS A 103 -15.13 13.37 -5.74
C LYS A 103 -14.49 12.08 -6.27
N LYS A 104 -15.01 11.54 -7.37
CA LYS A 104 -14.61 10.24 -7.93
C LYS A 104 -13.11 10.13 -8.26
N PRO A 105 -12.46 11.10 -8.93
CA PRO A 105 -11.03 11.00 -9.23
C PRO A 105 -10.16 10.92 -7.97
N TYR A 106 -10.50 11.69 -6.93
CA TYR A 106 -9.77 11.66 -5.67
C TYR A 106 -9.96 10.32 -4.92
N LEU A 107 -11.19 9.80 -4.91
CA LEU A 107 -11.48 8.49 -4.31
C LEU A 107 -10.77 7.34 -5.03
N ILE A 108 -10.62 7.42 -6.35
CA ILE A 108 -9.85 6.44 -7.13
C ILE A 108 -8.36 6.57 -6.79
N TYR A 109 -7.86 7.80 -6.70
CA TYR A 109 -6.46 8.08 -6.40
C TYR A 109 -6.04 7.63 -4.99
N GLY A 110 -6.81 8.01 -3.97
CA GLY A 110 -6.52 7.69 -2.56
C GLY A 110 -7.00 6.31 -2.12
N MET A 111 -7.31 5.41 -3.06
CA MET A 111 -7.80 4.08 -2.72
C MET A 111 -6.64 3.21 -2.26
N CYS A 112 -6.67 2.82 -0.99
CA CYS A 112 -5.79 1.83 -0.38
C CYS A 112 -6.63 0.71 0.27
N ASP A 113 -5.99 -0.34 0.76
CA ASP A 113 -6.61 -1.54 1.32
C ASP A 113 -7.56 -1.19 2.50
N GLU A 114 -7.20 -0.21 3.32
CA GLU A 114 -7.95 0.24 4.49
C GLU A 114 -9.13 1.14 4.08
N SER A 115 -8.88 2.09 3.18
CA SER A 115 -9.95 2.92 2.58
C SER A 115 -10.95 2.04 1.84
N PHE A 116 -10.48 0.99 1.14
CA PHE A 116 -11.31 -0.01 0.49
C PHE A 116 -12.13 -0.80 1.50
N SER A 117 -11.50 -1.36 2.54
CA SER A 117 -12.17 -2.15 3.57
C SER A 117 -13.28 -1.37 4.26
N ILE A 118 -13.01 -0.14 4.72
CA ILE A 118 -14.04 0.71 5.35
C ILE A 118 -15.12 1.08 4.35
N ASN A 119 -14.75 1.63 3.20
CA ASN A 119 -15.74 2.12 2.24
C ASN A 119 -16.57 0.97 1.66
N TYR A 120 -16.06 -0.27 1.65
CA TYR A 120 -16.77 -1.46 1.19
C TYR A 120 -17.67 -2.07 2.28
N THR A 121 -17.19 -2.23 3.51
CA THR A 121 -17.89 -2.94 4.59
C THR A 121 -18.86 -2.06 5.41
N THR A 122 -18.60 -0.76 5.52
CA THR A 122 -19.41 0.11 6.38
C THR A 122 -20.78 0.40 5.76
N LYS A 123 -21.84 0.10 6.52
CA LYS A 123 -23.20 0.59 6.23
C LYS A 123 -23.31 2.03 6.71
N ILE A 124 -23.44 2.95 5.77
CA ILE A 124 -23.47 4.39 6.05
C ILE A 124 -24.79 4.71 6.77
N PRO A 125 -24.75 5.41 7.93
CA PRO A 125 -25.96 5.76 8.68
C PRO A 125 -26.95 6.57 7.85
N HIS A 126 -28.25 6.35 8.08
CA HIS A 126 -29.32 7.11 7.42
C HIS A 126 -29.17 8.61 7.69
N GLY A 127 -29.12 9.42 6.63
CA GLY A 127 -28.99 10.89 6.70
C GLY A 127 -27.58 11.43 6.48
N ILE A 128 -26.57 10.57 6.24
CA ILE A 128 -25.20 10.97 5.90
C ILE A 128 -24.95 10.79 4.40
N ASP A 129 -24.34 11.81 3.76
CA ASP A 129 -23.92 11.74 2.36
C ASP A 129 -22.78 10.73 2.19
N SER A 130 -23.04 9.69 1.41
CA SER A 130 -22.10 8.59 1.22
C SER A 130 -20.80 9.04 0.54
N GLY A 131 -20.88 9.98 -0.39
CA GLY A 131 -19.70 10.51 -1.08
C GLY A 131 -18.79 11.31 -0.16
N TRP A 132 -19.35 12.12 0.75
CA TRP A 132 -18.56 12.86 1.76
C TRP A 132 -17.96 11.93 2.81
N PHE A 133 -18.68 10.89 3.24
CA PHE A 133 -18.14 9.90 4.16
C PHE A 133 -16.89 9.23 3.57
N MET A 134 -16.99 8.69 2.35
CA MET A 134 -15.85 8.01 1.70
C MET A 134 -14.70 8.96 1.41
N PHE A 135 -15.01 10.21 1.07
CA PHE A 135 -14.00 11.25 0.87
C PHE A 135 -13.22 11.52 2.14
N PHE A 136 -13.89 11.67 3.29
CA PHE A 136 -13.21 11.93 4.56
C PHE A 136 -12.42 10.72 5.05
N VAL A 137 -12.90 9.49 4.88
CA VAL A 137 -12.11 8.29 5.17
C VAL A 137 -10.79 8.31 4.39
N THR A 138 -10.89 8.53 3.07
CA THR A 138 -9.73 8.57 2.17
C THR A 138 -8.76 9.70 2.54
N LEU A 139 -9.30 10.89 2.81
CA LEU A 139 -8.52 12.06 3.17
C LEU A 139 -7.79 11.88 4.50
N LEU A 140 -8.47 11.36 5.52
CA LEU A 140 -7.86 11.10 6.82
C LEU A 140 -6.72 10.10 6.69
N ASN A 141 -6.93 8.99 5.97
CA ASN A 141 -5.88 8.00 5.71
C ASN A 141 -4.68 8.63 4.99
N GLN A 142 -4.90 9.44 3.96
CA GLN A 142 -3.82 10.14 3.27
C GLN A 142 -3.05 11.08 4.19
N LEU A 143 -3.75 11.86 5.01
CA LEU A 143 -3.13 12.77 5.97
C LEU A 143 -2.29 12.01 7.01
N TYR A 144 -2.77 10.88 7.50
CA TYR A 144 -2.05 10.07 8.49
C TYR A 144 -0.77 9.50 7.89
N TRP A 145 -0.83 9.01 6.65
CA TRP A 145 0.34 8.51 5.93
C TRP A 145 1.40 9.59 5.70
N VAL A 146 0.98 10.73 5.12
CA VAL A 146 1.89 11.84 4.82
C VAL A 146 2.48 12.43 6.09
N ALA A 147 1.67 12.58 7.16
CA ALA A 147 2.16 13.05 8.45
C ALA A 147 3.19 12.09 9.04
N GLY A 148 2.92 10.78 9.04
CA GLY A 148 3.86 9.76 9.47
C GLY A 148 5.17 9.82 8.69
N ALA A 149 5.11 9.84 7.36
CA ALA A 149 6.27 9.95 6.47
C ALA A 149 7.09 11.21 6.71
N THR A 150 6.42 12.35 6.91
CA THR A 150 7.08 13.63 7.16
C THR A 150 7.77 13.63 8.52
N ILE A 151 7.08 13.20 9.58
CA ILE A 151 7.65 13.09 10.93
C ILE A 151 8.83 12.11 10.91
N GLY A 152 8.70 10.98 10.22
CA GLY A 152 9.77 10.00 10.09
C GLY A 152 11.00 10.57 9.39
N GLY A 153 10.80 11.32 8.31
CA GLY A 153 11.89 12.00 7.60
C GLY A 153 12.60 13.04 8.47
N LEU A 154 11.85 13.83 9.25
CA LEU A 154 12.40 14.83 10.17
C LEU A 154 13.14 14.19 11.35
N VAL A 155 12.56 13.14 11.95
CA VAL A 155 13.20 12.39 13.04
C VAL A 155 14.48 11.71 12.55
N GLY A 156 14.46 11.15 11.34
CA GLY A 156 15.64 10.59 10.68
C GLY A 156 16.81 11.57 10.63
N THR A 157 16.56 12.85 10.33
CA THR A 157 17.64 13.86 10.24
C THR A 157 18.28 14.19 11.58
N SER A 158 17.56 14.02 12.70
CA SER A 158 18.04 14.34 14.04
C SER A 158 18.73 13.17 14.73
N LEU A 159 18.50 11.94 14.26
CA LEU A 159 19.12 10.74 14.81
C LEU A 159 20.47 10.51 14.12
N PRO A 160 21.58 10.37 14.86
CA PRO A 160 22.84 9.89 14.30
C PRO A 160 22.71 8.39 14.00
N ILE A 161 21.91 8.03 13.01
CA ILE A 161 21.74 6.65 12.59
C ILE A 161 22.97 6.27 11.79
N ASN A 162 23.76 5.39 12.38
CA ASN A 162 24.89 4.78 11.70
C ASN A 162 24.35 3.97 10.50
N THR A 163 24.83 4.25 9.30
CA THR A 163 24.35 3.62 8.05
C THR A 163 24.62 2.11 8.01
N THR A 164 25.45 1.60 8.94
CA THR A 164 25.84 0.20 9.13
C THR A 164 24.69 -0.77 9.47
N GLY A 165 23.42 -0.33 9.45
CA GLY A 165 22.23 -1.17 9.65
C GLY A 165 21.18 -1.09 8.55
N ILE A 166 21.43 -0.32 7.47
CA ILE A 166 20.43 -0.08 6.41
C ILE A 166 20.06 -1.35 5.66
N GLU A 167 21.05 -2.16 5.30
CA GLU A 167 20.82 -3.42 4.59
C GLU A 167 19.99 -4.40 5.44
N PHE A 168 20.22 -4.40 6.76
CA PHE A 168 19.42 -5.15 7.70
C PHE A 168 17.99 -4.62 7.78
N ALA A 169 17.80 -3.30 7.90
CA ALA A 169 16.48 -2.68 7.97
C ALA A 169 15.64 -2.94 6.70
N MET A 170 16.28 -2.85 5.53
CA MET A 170 15.64 -3.14 4.25
C MET A 170 15.21 -4.61 4.15
N THR A 171 16.11 -5.52 4.52
CA THR A 171 15.81 -6.96 4.53
C THR A 171 14.68 -7.26 5.53
N ALA A 172 14.75 -6.70 6.73
CA ALA A 172 13.73 -6.87 7.76
C ALA A 172 12.37 -6.35 7.31
N LEU A 173 12.31 -5.21 6.61
CA LEU A 173 11.07 -4.68 6.05
C LEU A 173 10.41 -5.66 5.08
N PHE A 174 11.16 -6.16 4.09
CA PHE A 174 10.61 -7.13 3.13
C PHE A 174 10.17 -8.43 3.81
N VAL A 175 10.92 -8.89 4.82
CA VAL A 175 10.56 -10.06 5.62
C VAL A 175 9.28 -9.83 6.41
N VAL A 176 9.13 -8.66 7.06
CA VAL A 176 7.92 -8.32 7.81
C VAL A 176 6.71 -8.22 6.89
N ILE A 177 6.85 -7.54 5.74
CA ILE A 177 5.78 -7.49 4.72
C ILE A 177 5.42 -8.90 4.26
N PHE A 178 6.41 -9.76 3.99
CA PHE A 178 6.15 -11.15 3.60
C PHE A 178 5.42 -11.94 4.71
N ILE A 179 5.85 -11.81 5.97
CA ILE A 179 5.20 -12.47 7.10
C ILE A 179 3.76 -11.97 7.27
N GLU A 180 3.53 -10.67 7.14
CA GLU A 180 2.19 -10.09 7.22
C GLU A 180 1.28 -10.64 6.10
N GLN A 181 1.77 -10.69 4.87
CA GLN A 181 1.03 -11.30 3.75
C GLN A 181 0.81 -12.80 3.98
N TRP A 182 1.80 -13.51 4.53
CA TRP A 182 1.69 -14.93 4.87
C TRP A 182 0.63 -15.18 5.93
N LEU A 183 0.61 -14.42 7.02
CA LEU A 183 -0.35 -14.58 8.12
C LEU A 183 -1.78 -14.23 7.69
N ASN A 184 -1.96 -13.31 6.75
CA ASN A 184 -3.25 -12.89 6.23
C ASN A 184 -3.76 -13.75 5.06
N ASP A 185 -2.93 -14.60 4.45
CA ASP A 185 -3.32 -15.58 3.43
C ASP A 185 -3.65 -16.94 4.06
N PRO A 186 -4.92 -17.34 4.21
CA PRO A 186 -5.30 -18.60 4.86
C PRO A 186 -4.86 -19.86 4.11
N GLN A 187 -4.52 -19.75 2.82
CA GLN A 187 -4.10 -20.89 2.01
C GLN A 187 -2.57 -20.97 1.87
N HIS A 188 -1.85 -19.88 2.17
CA HIS A 188 -0.40 -19.71 2.04
C HIS A 188 0.19 -20.07 0.66
N TYR A 189 -0.66 -20.38 -0.31
CA TYR A 189 -0.29 -20.92 -1.61
C TYR A 189 0.52 -19.91 -2.41
N THR A 190 0.11 -18.64 -2.33
CA THR A 190 0.77 -17.53 -3.01
C THR A 190 2.18 -17.29 -2.45
N GLY A 191 2.35 -17.42 -1.13
CA GLY A 191 3.65 -17.32 -0.46
C GLY A 191 4.61 -18.45 -0.85
N ILE A 192 4.14 -19.70 -0.87
CA ILE A 192 4.95 -20.86 -1.27
C ILE A 192 5.35 -20.76 -2.75
N LEU A 193 4.40 -20.41 -3.63
CA LEU A 193 4.68 -20.17 -5.04
C LEU A 193 5.71 -19.06 -5.21
N GLY A 194 5.61 -17.98 -4.42
CA GLY A 194 6.57 -16.88 -4.40
C GLY A 194 7.98 -17.32 -4.04
N LEU A 195 8.14 -18.09 -2.96
CA LEU A 195 9.44 -18.61 -2.51
C LEU A 195 10.04 -19.58 -3.55
N ALA A 196 9.25 -20.49 -4.09
CA ALA A 196 9.69 -21.44 -5.10
C ALA A 196 10.09 -20.73 -6.41
N ALA A 197 9.26 -19.78 -6.88
CA ALA A 197 9.55 -19.00 -8.07
C ALA A 197 10.81 -18.16 -7.90
N ALA A 198 10.99 -17.51 -6.74
CA ALA A 198 12.19 -16.74 -6.43
C ALA A 198 13.45 -17.61 -6.42
N GLY A 199 13.38 -18.79 -5.79
CA GLY A 199 14.49 -19.75 -5.76
C GLY A 199 14.88 -20.26 -7.15
N ILE A 200 13.89 -20.64 -7.97
CA ILE A 200 14.13 -21.11 -9.35
C ILE A 200 14.69 -19.97 -10.21
N ALA A 201 14.09 -18.78 -10.15
CA ALA A 201 14.54 -17.65 -10.95
C ALA A 201 15.95 -17.21 -10.55
N LEU A 202 16.30 -17.24 -9.27
CA LEU A 202 17.63 -16.92 -8.79
C LEU A 202 18.66 -17.96 -9.29
N ALA A 203 18.31 -19.24 -9.28
CA ALA A 203 19.18 -20.31 -9.77
C ALA A 203 19.42 -20.24 -11.29
N VAL A 204 18.41 -19.81 -12.06
CA VAL A 204 18.48 -19.80 -13.54
C VAL A 204 19.00 -18.47 -14.10
N PHE A 205 18.54 -17.33 -13.58
CA PHE A 205 18.81 -16.00 -14.13
C PHE A 205 19.86 -15.20 -13.35
N GLY A 206 20.31 -15.70 -12.18
CA GLY A 206 21.29 -15.01 -11.34
C GLY A 206 20.73 -13.79 -10.60
N ARG A 207 21.58 -13.15 -9.77
CA ARG A 207 21.17 -12.08 -8.84
C ARG A 207 20.66 -10.80 -9.51
N ASP A 208 21.11 -10.49 -10.71
CA ASP A 208 20.82 -9.19 -11.33
C ASP A 208 19.49 -9.19 -12.08
N ALA A 209 19.02 -10.35 -12.54
CA ALA A 209 17.84 -10.47 -13.39
C ALA A 209 16.70 -11.30 -12.78
N PHE A 210 16.82 -11.84 -11.56
CA PHE A 210 15.82 -12.77 -11.01
C PHE A 210 14.44 -12.15 -10.72
N MET A 211 14.35 -10.85 -10.41
CA MET A 211 13.10 -10.24 -9.93
C MET A 211 11.97 -10.30 -10.96
N LEU A 212 12.22 -9.91 -12.22
CA LEU A 212 11.21 -9.88 -13.28
C LEU A 212 10.70 -11.30 -13.64
N PRO A 213 11.56 -12.30 -13.90
CA PRO A 213 11.14 -13.69 -14.09
C PRO A 213 10.37 -14.26 -12.91
N THR A 214 10.80 -13.97 -11.67
CA THR A 214 10.08 -14.39 -10.45
C THR A 214 8.63 -13.91 -10.48
N MET A 215 8.42 -12.60 -10.71
CA MET A 215 7.08 -12.02 -10.73
C MET A 215 6.24 -12.57 -11.89
N PHE A 216 6.83 -12.83 -13.05
CA PHE A 216 6.13 -13.44 -14.18
C PHE A 216 5.67 -14.88 -13.87
N ILE A 217 6.55 -15.68 -13.25
CA ILE A 217 6.23 -17.06 -12.83
C ILE A 217 5.12 -17.04 -11.78
N ILE A 218 5.17 -16.13 -10.80
CA ILE A 218 4.12 -15.98 -9.79
C ILE A 218 2.80 -15.60 -10.45
N LEU A 219 2.79 -14.63 -11.36
CA LEU A 219 1.58 -14.19 -12.06
C LEU A 219 0.98 -15.33 -12.90
N ALA A 220 1.81 -16.01 -13.69
CA ALA A 220 1.40 -17.14 -14.52
C ALA A 220 0.90 -18.33 -13.67
N GLY A 221 1.59 -18.61 -12.57
CA GLY A 221 1.20 -19.63 -11.61
C GLY A 221 -0.14 -19.30 -10.96
N CYS A 222 -0.32 -18.11 -10.40
CA CYS A 222 -1.60 -17.69 -9.81
C CYS A 222 -2.76 -17.73 -10.82
N LEU A 223 -2.54 -17.33 -12.07
CA LEU A 223 -3.56 -17.41 -13.13
C LEU A 223 -3.87 -18.85 -13.54
N GLY A 224 -2.85 -19.71 -13.66
CA GLY A 224 -3.01 -21.13 -14.01
C GLY A 224 -3.65 -21.96 -12.89
N LEU A 225 -3.43 -21.58 -11.64
CA LEU A 225 -3.95 -22.26 -10.45
C LEU A 225 -5.28 -21.70 -9.97
N ARG A 226 -5.78 -20.62 -10.61
CA ARG A 226 -7.11 -20.05 -10.39
C ARG A 226 -8.26 -21.08 -10.38
N PRO A 227 -8.29 -22.12 -11.25
CA PRO A 227 -9.33 -23.14 -11.22
C PRO A 227 -9.27 -24.02 -9.96
N PHE A 228 -8.06 -24.31 -9.48
CA PHE A 228 -7.80 -25.15 -8.30
C PHE A 228 -8.07 -24.39 -6.99
N ILE A 229 -7.73 -23.11 -6.93
CA ILE A 229 -7.94 -22.23 -5.77
C ILE A 229 -9.45 -22.02 -5.53
N LYS A 230 -10.21 -21.78 -6.60
CA LYS A 230 -11.67 -21.56 -6.54
C LYS A 230 -12.45 -22.81 -6.08
N GLY A 231 -11.91 -24.01 -6.32
CA GLY A 231 -12.53 -25.26 -5.88
C GLY A 231 -12.43 -25.54 -4.38
N ARG A 232 -11.51 -24.89 -3.66
CA ARG A 232 -11.33 -25.07 -2.20
C ARG A 232 -12.06 -24.02 -1.34
N GLU A 233 -12.52 -22.91 -1.92
CA GLU A 233 -13.42 -21.97 -1.20
C GLU A 233 -14.87 -22.46 -1.13
N THR A 234 -15.24 -23.43 -1.98
CA THR A 234 -16.61 -24.00 -2.07
C THR A 234 -16.78 -25.34 -1.34
N ALA A 235 -15.77 -25.82 -0.63
CA ALA A 235 -15.78 -27.07 0.15
C ALA A 235 -15.55 -26.77 1.62
#